data_AF-A0A6J4LZW2-F1
#
_entry.id   AF-A0A6J4LZW2-F1
#
_cell.length_a   1.000
_cell.length_b   1.000
_cell.length_c   1.000
_cell.angle_alpha   90.00
_cell.angle_beta   90.00
_cell.angle_gamma   90.00
#
_symmetry.space_group_name_H-M   'P 1'
#
loop_
_entity.id
_entity.type
_entity.pdbx_description
1 polymer ?
#
loop_
_entity_poly.entity_id
_entity_poly.type
_entity_poly.pdbx_seq_one_letter_code
_entity_poly.pdbx_strand_id
1 'polypeptide(L)'
;MSIVRMTDLDLAGKRVLIREDLNVPIDFSGGEGRITSEQRIQAAVPALKLALEKGAAVMVMSHLGRPTEGQWSAENSLAPVAKRLSELLGVDVPLVRDWVGGVDVQ
;
A
#
# COMPACT_ATOMS: atom_id res chain seq x y z
N MET A 1 -10.13 -23.02 12.21
CA MET A 1 -10.71 -22.39 11.00
C MET A 1 -9.64 -22.43 9.93
N SER A 2 -9.91 -22.97 8.73
CA SER A 2 -8.93 -22.93 7.63
C SER A 2 -8.91 -21.55 7.01
N ILE A 3 -7.75 -20.92 6.96
CA ILE A 3 -7.54 -19.65 6.25
C ILE A 3 -7.11 -20.01 4.84
N VAL A 4 -7.86 -19.56 3.84
CA VAL A 4 -7.47 -19.68 2.43
C VAL A 4 -6.23 -18.84 2.21
N ARG A 5 -5.15 -19.44 1.70
CA ARG A 5 -3.90 -18.73 1.45
C ARG A 5 -3.90 -18.14 0.05
N MET A 6 -3.40 -16.91 -0.08
CA MET A 6 -3.21 -16.26 -1.38
C MET A 6 -2.30 -17.09 -2.32
N THR A 7 -1.36 -17.86 -1.75
CA THR A 7 -0.48 -18.77 -2.51
C THR A 7 -1.26 -19.84 -3.26
N ASP A 8 -2.42 -20.24 -2.74
CA ASP A 8 -3.22 -21.36 -3.23
C ASP A 8 -4.28 -20.89 -4.26
N LEU A 9 -4.36 -19.58 -4.51
CA LEU A 9 -5.30 -18.97 -5.45
C LEU A 9 -4.64 -18.67 -6.80
N ASP A 10 -5.42 -18.82 -7.86
CA ASP A 10 -5.11 -18.24 -9.17
C ASP A 10 -5.46 -16.75 -9.15
N LEU A 11 -4.48 -15.90 -9.43
CA LEU A 11 -4.63 -14.44 -9.39
C LEU A 11 -4.56 -13.80 -10.78
N ALA A 12 -4.30 -14.59 -11.84
CA ALA A 12 -4.08 -14.05 -13.17
C ALA A 12 -5.30 -13.29 -13.69
N GLY A 13 -5.09 -12.04 -14.12
CA GLY A 13 -6.15 -11.16 -14.62
C GLY A 13 -7.17 -10.72 -13.58
N LYS A 14 -6.95 -11.01 -12.29
CA LYS A 14 -7.84 -10.59 -11.20
C LYS A 14 -7.40 -9.26 -10.62
N ARG A 15 -8.36 -8.49 -10.15
CA ARG A 15 -8.13 -7.33 -9.28
C ARG A 15 -8.02 -7.82 -7.84
N VAL A 16 -6.88 -7.60 -7.19
CA VAL A 16 -6.61 -8.09 -5.85
C VAL A 16 -6.38 -6.91 -4.91
N LEU A 17 -7.30 -6.77 -3.95
CA LEU A 17 -7.22 -5.77 -2.90
C LEU A 17 -6.52 -6.36 -1.67
N ILE A 18 -5.36 -5.81 -1.31
CA ILE A 18 -4.51 -6.30 -0.22
C ILE A 18 -4.49 -5.25 0.89
N ARG A 19 -4.96 -5.64 2.07
CA ARG A 19 -4.92 -4.79 3.26
C ARG A 19 -3.61 -5.05 4.01
N GLU A 20 -2.71 -4.09 3.93
CA GLU A 20 -1.39 -4.16 4.56
C GLU A 20 -1.30 -3.26 5.80
N ASP A 21 -0.42 -3.58 6.72
CA ASP A 21 -0.09 -2.68 7.83
C ASP A 21 1.11 -1.81 7.45
N LEU A 22 0.84 -0.67 6.82
CA LEU A 22 1.84 0.31 6.41
C LEU A 22 1.89 1.52 7.34
N ASN A 23 1.45 1.36 8.59
CA ASN A 23 1.49 2.42 9.59
C ASN A 23 2.92 2.61 10.11
N VAL A 24 3.72 3.35 9.34
CA VAL A 24 5.12 3.66 9.63
C VAL A 24 5.27 5.03 10.29
N PRO A 25 6.29 5.22 11.14
CA PRO A 25 6.61 6.54 11.66
C PRO A 25 7.16 7.44 10.54
N ILE A 26 6.60 8.64 10.43
CA ILE A 26 7.02 9.66 9.47
C ILE A 26 7.38 10.94 10.24
N ASP A 27 8.55 11.48 9.95
CA ASP A 27 9.05 12.75 10.46
C ASP A 27 8.79 13.85 9.42
N PHE A 28 8.06 14.90 9.83
CA PHE A 28 7.72 16.05 8.99
C PHE A 28 8.52 17.32 9.33
N SER A 29 9.50 17.23 10.25
CA SER A 29 10.29 18.39 10.71
C SER A 29 11.06 19.11 9.59
N GLY A 30 11.40 18.39 8.50
CA GLY A 30 12.09 18.91 7.33
C GLY A 30 11.17 19.38 6.18
N GLY A 31 9.87 19.50 6.41
CA GLY A 31 8.88 19.86 5.40
C GLY A 31 8.31 18.64 4.67
N GLU A 32 9.14 17.88 3.95
CA GLU A 32 8.71 16.61 3.34
C GLU A 32 8.72 15.47 4.37
N GLY A 33 7.68 14.62 4.33
CA GLY A 33 7.54 13.48 5.23
C GLY A 33 8.60 12.41 4.98
N ARG A 34 9.53 12.25 5.93
CA ARG A 34 10.59 11.23 5.89
C ARG A 34 10.21 10.02 6.72
N ILE A 35 10.15 8.84 6.10
CA ILE A 35 9.94 7.58 6.81
C ILE A 35 11.17 7.30 7.69
N THR A 36 10.97 7.09 8.98
CA THR A 36 12.09 6.84 9.94
C THR A 36 12.29 5.37 10.25
N SER A 37 11.33 4.51 9.90
CA SER A 37 11.46 3.04 9.99
C SER A 37 10.70 2.37 8.85
N GLU A 38 11.38 1.49 8.11
CA GLU A 38 10.83 0.81 6.92
C GLU A 38 10.33 -0.62 7.19
N GLN A 39 10.47 -1.13 8.41
CA GLN A 39 10.25 -2.57 8.70
C GLN A 39 8.90 -3.09 8.20
N ARG A 40 7.84 -2.30 8.37
CA ARG A 40 6.48 -2.64 7.94
C ARG A 40 6.31 -2.64 6.42
N ILE A 41 6.92 -1.69 5.74
CA ILE A 41 6.90 -1.62 4.27
C ILE A 41 7.64 -2.82 3.70
N GLN A 42 8.82 -3.12 4.22
CA GLN A 42 9.62 -4.27 3.78
C GLN A 42 8.90 -5.60 4.03
N ALA A 43 8.14 -5.71 5.12
CA ALA A 43 7.34 -6.90 5.42
C ALA A 43 6.18 -7.12 4.42
N ALA A 44 5.60 -6.05 3.87
CA ALA A 44 4.52 -6.14 2.88
C ALA A 44 5.02 -6.54 1.47
N VAL A 45 6.27 -6.16 1.13
CA VAL A 45 6.83 -6.33 -0.23
C VAL A 45 6.69 -7.75 -0.80
N PRO A 46 7.01 -8.85 -0.08
CA PRO A 46 6.90 -10.20 -0.63
C PRO A 46 5.48 -10.56 -1.07
N ALA A 47 4.45 -10.14 -0.33
CA ALA A 47 3.06 -10.43 -0.68
C ALA A 47 2.63 -9.66 -1.93
N LEU A 48 2.99 -8.37 -2.01
CA LEU A 48 2.69 -7.52 -3.16
C LEU A 48 3.41 -8.02 -4.42
N LYS A 49 4.71 -8.37 -4.31
CA LYS A 49 5.48 -8.95 -5.42
C LYS A 49 4.86 -10.24 -5.93
N LEU A 50 4.50 -11.16 -5.03
CA LEU A 50 3.86 -12.42 -5.41
C LEU A 50 2.55 -12.20 -6.17
N ALA A 51 1.73 -11.24 -5.75
CA ALA A 51 0.48 -10.95 -6.44
C ALA A 51 0.73 -10.38 -7.86
N LEU A 52 1.68 -9.44 -7.99
CA LEU A 52 2.09 -8.89 -9.29
C LEU A 52 2.68 -9.96 -10.22
N GLU A 53 3.59 -10.81 -9.72
CA GLU A 53 4.22 -11.90 -10.47
C GLU A 53 3.19 -12.94 -10.95
N LYS A 54 2.10 -13.15 -10.20
CA LYS A 54 0.97 -13.99 -10.61
C LYS A 54 0.03 -13.32 -11.64
N GLY A 55 0.35 -12.11 -12.10
CA GLY A 55 -0.44 -11.39 -13.11
C GLY A 55 -1.72 -10.77 -12.54
N ALA A 56 -1.74 -10.45 -11.25
CA ALA A 56 -2.83 -9.71 -10.65
C ALA A 56 -2.69 -8.20 -10.86
N ALA A 57 -3.81 -7.53 -11.04
CA ALA A 57 -3.93 -6.09 -10.90
C ALA A 57 -4.05 -5.75 -9.40
N VAL A 58 -2.99 -5.23 -8.79
CA VAL A 58 -2.87 -5.10 -7.32
C VAL A 58 -3.30 -3.72 -6.83
N MET A 59 -4.16 -3.72 -5.81
CA MET A 59 -4.52 -2.55 -5.00
C MET A 59 -4.06 -2.78 -3.57
N VAL A 60 -3.30 -1.84 -2.99
CA VAL A 60 -2.87 -1.90 -1.59
C VAL A 60 -3.57 -0.83 -0.76
N MET A 61 -4.06 -1.21 0.42
CA MET A 61 -4.68 -0.29 1.38
C MET A 61 -3.98 -0.37 2.72
N SER A 62 -3.87 0.77 3.40
CA SER A 62 -3.50 0.82 4.81
C SER A 62 -4.15 2.03 5.49
N HIS A 63 -4.11 2.01 6.82
CA HIS A 63 -4.19 3.21 7.63
C HIS A 63 -2.79 3.82 7.83
N LEU A 64 -2.76 5.09 8.23
CA LEU A 64 -1.55 5.77 8.72
C LEU A 64 -1.97 6.72 9.85
N GLY A 65 -1.29 6.65 10.99
CA GLY A 65 -1.57 7.51 12.12
C GLY A 65 -3.00 7.33 12.67
N ARG A 66 -3.57 8.44 13.16
CA ARG A 66 -4.92 8.52 13.75
C ARG A 66 -5.64 9.78 13.26
N PRO A 67 -6.00 9.84 11.96
CA PRO A 67 -6.70 10.99 11.41
C PRO A 67 -8.07 11.16 12.06
N THR A 68 -8.57 12.40 12.08
CA THR A 68 -9.95 12.68 12.47
C THR A 68 -10.87 12.26 11.33
N GLU A 69 -11.96 11.57 11.66
CA GLU A 69 -12.94 11.10 10.67
C GLU A 69 -13.48 12.26 9.82
N GLY A 70 -13.56 12.04 8.51
CA GLY A 70 -14.02 13.05 7.54
C GLY A 70 -13.03 14.19 7.27
N GLN A 71 -11.89 14.24 7.96
CA GLN A 71 -10.89 15.29 7.79
C GLN A 71 -9.61 14.76 7.14
N TRP A 72 -9.27 15.34 6.00
CA TRP A 72 -8.00 15.05 5.35
C TRP A 72 -6.87 15.88 5.97
N SER A 73 -5.70 15.26 6.14
CA SER A 73 -4.46 15.94 6.52
C SER A 73 -3.28 15.34 5.76
N ALA A 74 -2.36 16.19 5.32
CA ALA A 74 -1.16 15.76 4.60
C ALA A 74 -0.26 14.85 5.46
N GLU A 75 -0.25 15.07 6.78
CA GLU A 75 0.55 14.30 7.74
C GLU A 75 0.13 12.83 7.85
N ASN A 76 -1.15 12.52 7.58
CA ASN A 76 -1.69 11.16 7.58
C ASN A 76 -1.79 10.58 6.16
N SER A 77 -1.19 11.24 5.16
CA SER A 77 -1.15 10.76 3.78
C SER A 77 -0.18 9.60 3.61
N LEU A 78 -0.58 8.59 2.84
CA LEU A 78 0.29 7.47 2.43
C LEU A 78 1.26 7.84 1.30
N ALA A 79 1.34 9.11 0.86
CA ALA A 79 2.18 9.50 -0.27
C ALA A 79 3.67 9.11 -0.11
N PRO A 80 4.31 9.30 1.07
CA PRO A 80 5.69 8.84 1.27
C PRO A 80 5.82 7.31 1.19
N VAL A 81 4.80 6.59 1.67
CA VAL A 81 4.75 5.12 1.64
C VAL A 81 4.60 4.62 0.20
N ALA A 82 3.72 5.23 -0.59
CA ALA A 82 3.49 4.87 -1.99
C ALA A 82 4.78 5.06 -2.83
N LYS A 83 5.47 6.20 -2.64
CA LYS A 83 6.78 6.44 -3.25
C LYS A 83 7.77 5.35 -2.87
N ARG A 84 7.86 5.01 -1.57
CA ARG A 84 8.81 4.00 -1.09
C ARG A 84 8.48 2.59 -1.60
N LEU A 85 7.21 2.23 -1.68
CA LEU A 85 6.78 0.98 -2.30
C LEU A 85 7.17 0.91 -3.78
N SER A 86 7.02 2.01 -4.52
CA SER A 86 7.42 2.09 -5.93
C SER A 86 8.91 1.76 -6.10
N GLU A 87 9.77 2.34 -5.25
CA GLU A 87 11.21 2.08 -5.26
C GLU A 87 11.55 0.61 -4.95
N LEU A 88 10.85 -0.03 -4.01
CA LEU A 88 11.10 -1.41 -3.58
C LEU A 88 10.55 -2.46 -4.56
N LEU A 89 9.44 -2.14 -5.23
CA LEU A 89 8.78 -3.02 -6.20
C LEU A 89 9.34 -2.84 -7.61
N GLY A 90 9.95 -1.69 -7.92
CA GLY A 90 10.46 -1.39 -9.27
C GLY A 90 9.34 -1.10 -10.28
N VAL A 91 8.13 -0.80 -9.81
CA VAL A 91 6.96 -0.43 -10.61
C VAL A 91 6.33 0.83 -10.00
N ASP A 92 5.56 1.57 -10.81
CA ASP A 92 4.84 2.74 -10.29
C ASP A 92 3.73 2.32 -9.32
N VAL A 93 3.68 2.95 -8.15
CA VAL A 93 2.65 2.74 -7.13
C VAL A 93 2.02 4.09 -6.82
N PRO A 94 1.04 4.54 -7.62
CA PRO A 94 0.39 5.83 -7.40
C PRO A 94 -0.49 5.81 -6.15
N LEU A 95 -0.49 6.91 -5.40
CA LEU A 95 -1.48 7.13 -4.36
C LEU A 95 -2.79 7.62 -4.98
N VAL A 96 -3.86 6.85 -4.85
CA VAL A 96 -5.19 7.25 -5.33
C VAL A 96 -6.06 7.70 -4.16
N ARG A 97 -6.49 8.96 -4.19
CA ARG A 97 -7.31 9.58 -3.12
C ARG A 97 -8.77 9.15 -3.17
N ASP A 98 -9.38 9.19 -4.35
CA ASP A 98 -10.83 9.01 -4.53
C ASP A 98 -11.20 7.59 -4.98
N TRP A 99 -10.51 6.60 -4.40
CA TRP A 99 -10.58 5.20 -4.83
C TRP A 99 -11.94 4.51 -4.60
N VAL A 100 -12.78 5.08 -3.72
CA VAL A 100 -14.14 4.57 -3.44
C VAL A 100 -15.05 4.65 -4.67
N GLY A 101 -14.82 5.63 -5.56
CA GLY A 101 -15.54 5.77 -6.82
C GLY A 101 -15.13 4.77 -7.91
N GLY A 102 -14.15 3.91 -7.62
CA GLY A 102 -13.50 3.04 -8.59
C GLY A 102 -12.19 3.61 -9.09
N VAL A 103 -11.29 2.71 -9.48
CA VAL A 103 -9.98 3.02 -10.03
C VAL A 103 -9.67 2.02 -11.14
N ASP A 104 -8.95 2.48 -12.14
CA ASP A 104 -8.31 1.60 -13.12
C ASP A 104 -7.06 1.00 -12.48
N VAL A 105 -6.93 -0.32 -12.58
CA VAL A 105 -5.80 -1.08 -12.02
C VAL A 105 -5.23 -1.91 -13.14
N GLN A 106 -3.91 -1.82 -13.32
CA GLN A 106 -3.16 -2.54 -14.34
C GLN A 106 -2.35 -3.66 -13.71
#